data_AF-A0A7K7TL86-F1
#
_entry.id   AF-A0A7K7TL86-F1
#
_cell.length_a   1.000
_cell.length_b   1.000
_cell.length_c   1.000
_cell.angle_alpha   90.00
_cell.angle_beta   90.00
_cell.angle_gamma   90.00
#
_symmetry.space_group_name_H-M   'P 1'
#
loop_
_entity.id
_entity.type
_entity.pdbx_description
1 polymer ?
#
loop_
_entity_poly.entity_id
_entity_poly.type
_entity_poly.pdbx_seq_one_letter_code
_entity_poly.pdbx_strand_id
1 'polypeptide(L)'
;NLESCKISAKLLEEAQLKGDTLPLRALCFAVATALKQNNVVQAKFYCSQIMKTENKLYSNLKVLVQLRSGSLEEVIKILETAVEVDTPPFVKKIEFSEQVLATVREKMEENPDLSVKLGDIYTKLQTSGRITMCTLEDMLFQIPSSKKTPAKLLYQKQLGYQAAKPLQSNLLL
;
A
#
# COMPACT_ATOMS: atom_id res chain seq x y z
N ASN A 1 -1.56 -6.38 -17.73
CA ASN A 1 -1.26 -6.07 -19.14
C ASN A 1 0.25 -5.79 -19.23
N LEU A 2 1.00 -6.60 -19.98
CA LEU A 2 2.47 -6.50 -20.06
C LEU A 2 2.94 -5.17 -20.67
N GLU A 3 2.18 -4.63 -21.64
CA GLU A 3 2.54 -3.38 -22.31
C GLU A 3 2.42 -2.17 -21.38
N SER A 4 1.38 -2.14 -20.53
CA SER A 4 1.24 -1.10 -19.50
C SER A 4 2.43 -1.07 -18.54
N CYS A 5 2.95 -2.25 -18.15
CA CYS A 5 4.12 -2.34 -17.31
C CYS A 5 5.38 -1.80 -18.01
N LYS A 6 5.61 -2.16 -19.27
CA LYS A 6 6.75 -1.65 -20.06
C LYS A 6 6.70 -0.13 -20.22
N ILE A 7 5.53 0.43 -20.50
CA ILE A 7 5.33 1.88 -20.61
C ILE A 7 5.63 2.54 -19.26
N SER A 8 5.09 2.00 -18.15
CA SER A 8 5.33 2.56 -16.82
C SER A 8 6.81 2.54 -16.43
N ALA A 9 7.55 1.49 -16.81
CA ALA A 9 8.98 1.38 -16.56
C ALA A 9 9.77 2.45 -17.34
N LYS A 10 9.46 2.64 -18.64
CA LYS A 10 10.09 3.69 -19.46
C LYS A 10 9.85 5.09 -18.92
N LEU A 11 8.62 5.40 -18.50
CA LEU A 11 8.29 6.69 -17.89
C LEU A 11 9.07 6.93 -16.59
N LEU A 12 9.28 5.87 -15.82
CA LEU A 12 10.03 5.94 -14.57
C LEU A 12 11.53 6.17 -14.81
N GLU A 13 12.10 5.48 -15.79
CA GLU A 13 13.49 5.68 -16.24
C GLU A 13 13.70 7.11 -16.78
N GLU A 14 12.76 7.62 -17.58
CA GLU A 14 12.82 8.99 -18.10
C GLU A 14 12.78 10.04 -16.99
N ALA A 15 11.86 9.88 -16.02
CA ALA A 15 11.78 10.76 -14.86
C ALA A 15 13.09 10.77 -14.07
N GLN A 16 13.72 9.60 -13.88
CA GLN A 16 15.03 9.49 -13.22
C GLN A 16 16.14 10.20 -13.99
N LEU A 17 16.22 10.02 -15.32
CA LEU A 17 17.21 10.69 -16.17
C LEU A 17 17.06 12.21 -16.15
N LYS A 18 15.83 12.71 -16.01
CA LYS A 18 15.53 14.13 -15.88
C LYS A 18 15.81 14.69 -14.49
N GLY A 19 16.04 13.82 -13.50
CA GLY A 19 16.20 14.21 -12.09
C GLY A 19 14.87 14.57 -11.41
N ASP A 20 13.74 14.15 -11.97
CA ASP A 20 12.42 14.42 -11.40
C ASP A 20 12.22 13.64 -10.10
N THR A 21 11.73 14.33 -9.07
CA THR A 21 11.42 13.67 -7.79
C THR A 21 10.08 12.96 -7.89
N LEU A 22 10.11 11.63 -7.81
CA LEU A 22 8.92 10.81 -7.88
C LEU A 22 8.13 10.84 -6.56
N PRO A 23 6.79 10.90 -6.62
CA PRO A 23 5.98 10.79 -5.42
C PRO A 23 6.12 9.38 -4.82
N LEU A 24 6.08 9.31 -3.48
CA LEU A 24 6.20 8.05 -2.72
C LEU A 24 5.29 6.95 -3.28
N ARG A 25 4.06 7.30 -3.65
CA ARG A 25 3.08 6.35 -4.15
C ARG A 25 3.49 5.73 -5.49
N ALA A 26 4.08 6.52 -6.40
CA ALA A 26 4.60 6.00 -7.67
C ALA A 26 5.73 5.01 -7.43
N LEU A 27 6.66 5.31 -6.51
CA LEU A 27 7.72 4.37 -6.13
C LEU A 27 7.15 3.08 -5.51
N CYS A 28 6.15 3.18 -4.63
CA CYS A 28 5.49 1.99 -4.06
C CYS A 28 4.82 1.12 -5.15
N PHE A 29 4.17 1.74 -6.15
CA PHE A 29 3.62 1.01 -7.30
C PHE A 29 4.71 0.35 -8.15
N ALA A 30 5.84 1.03 -8.36
CA ALA A 30 6.97 0.48 -9.08
C ALA A 30 7.56 -0.75 -8.36
N VAL A 31 7.74 -0.70 -7.04
CA VAL A 31 8.16 -1.84 -6.21
C VAL A 31 7.18 -3.00 -6.33
N ALA A 32 5.87 -2.75 -6.14
CA ALA A 32 4.84 -3.78 -6.23
C ALA A 32 4.79 -4.44 -7.62
N THR A 33 4.95 -3.64 -8.67
CA THR A 33 5.00 -4.13 -10.06
C THR A 33 6.21 -5.01 -10.30
N ALA A 34 7.40 -4.58 -9.85
CA ALA A 34 8.63 -5.36 -9.96
C ALA A 34 8.55 -6.69 -9.19
N LEU A 35 7.97 -6.68 -7.98
CA LEU A 35 7.71 -7.91 -7.21
C LEU A 35 6.76 -8.86 -7.96
N LYS A 36 5.71 -8.35 -8.59
CA LYS A 36 4.77 -9.15 -9.39
C LYS A 36 5.41 -9.75 -10.64
N GLN A 37 6.40 -9.07 -11.21
CA GLN A 37 7.21 -9.57 -12.34
C GLN A 37 8.36 -10.48 -11.90
N ASN A 38 8.48 -10.79 -10.60
CA ASN A 38 9.59 -11.53 -10.02
C ASN A 38 10.97 -10.89 -10.28
N ASN A 39 11.02 -9.58 -10.56
CA ASN A 39 12.26 -8.83 -10.74
C ASN A 39 12.71 -8.23 -9.40
N VAL A 40 13.37 -9.04 -8.59
CA VAL A 40 13.78 -8.67 -7.23
C VAL A 40 14.84 -7.56 -7.23
N VAL A 41 15.73 -7.55 -8.22
CA VAL A 41 16.79 -6.52 -8.36
C VAL A 41 16.17 -5.15 -8.55
N GLN A 42 15.20 -5.05 -9.46
CA GLN A 42 14.48 -3.81 -9.72
C GLN A 42 13.61 -3.40 -8.53
N ALA A 43 12.97 -4.35 -7.85
CA ALA A 43 12.20 -4.08 -6.64
C ALA A 43 13.08 -3.49 -5.51
N LYS A 44 14.29 -4.02 -5.31
CA LYS A 44 15.27 -3.46 -4.36
C LYS A 44 15.67 -2.04 -4.74
N PHE A 45 15.96 -1.81 -6.01
CA PHE A 45 16.37 -0.50 -6.52
C PHE A 45 15.29 0.58 -6.31
N TYR A 46 14.02 0.29 -6.58
CA TYR A 46 12.95 1.24 -6.29
C TYR A 46 12.71 1.40 -4.79
N CYS A 47 12.87 0.33 -4.01
CA CYS A 47 12.72 0.38 -2.56
C CYS A 47 13.78 1.27 -1.89
N SER A 48 15.02 1.28 -2.41
CA SER A 48 16.10 2.14 -1.87
C SER A 48 15.93 3.62 -2.17
N GLN A 49 15.16 3.98 -3.21
CA GLN A 49 14.85 5.37 -3.54
C GLN A 49 13.78 5.98 -2.61
N ILE A 50 13.10 5.17 -1.80
CA ILE A 50 12.07 5.66 -0.88
C ILE A 50 12.73 6.23 0.37
N MET A 51 12.75 7.56 0.47
CA MET A 51 13.29 8.27 1.63
C MET A 51 12.35 8.28 2.85
N LYS A 52 11.03 8.21 2.63
CA LYS A 52 10.01 8.24 3.70
C LYS A 52 9.66 6.82 4.14
N THR A 53 10.38 6.33 5.15
CA THR A 53 10.31 4.94 5.61
C THR A 53 9.22 4.70 6.67
N GLU A 54 8.69 5.75 7.28
CA GLU A 54 7.63 5.70 8.31
C GLU A 54 6.22 5.61 7.69
N ASN A 55 6.00 4.61 6.83
CA ASN A 55 4.70 4.39 6.20
C ASN A 55 4.37 2.90 6.16
N LYS A 56 3.17 2.53 6.62
CA LYS A 56 2.70 1.14 6.59
C LYS A 56 2.82 0.47 5.23
N LEU A 57 2.49 1.18 4.14
CA LEU A 57 2.61 0.62 2.79
C LEU A 57 4.07 0.30 2.45
N TYR A 58 4.99 1.20 2.78
CA TYR A 58 6.41 0.98 2.57
C TYR A 58 6.93 -0.18 3.42
N SER A 59 6.56 -0.25 4.71
CA SER A 59 7.00 -1.33 5.60
C SER A 59 6.56 -2.70 5.08
N ASN A 60 5.32 -2.83 4.61
CA ASN A 60 4.81 -4.07 4.01
C ASN A 60 5.56 -4.42 2.71
N LEU A 61 5.79 -3.44 1.83
CA LEU A 61 6.57 -3.66 0.61
C LEU A 61 8.03 -4.05 0.92
N LYS A 62 8.65 -3.40 1.91
CA LYS A 62 10.03 -3.70 2.34
C LYS A 62 10.14 -5.14 2.82
N VAL A 63 9.20 -5.61 3.63
CA VAL A 63 9.13 -7.02 4.08
C VAL A 63 9.08 -7.96 2.87
N LEU A 64 8.19 -7.72 1.91
CA LEU A 64 8.07 -8.56 0.71
C LEU A 64 9.33 -8.54 -0.16
N VAL A 65 9.98 -7.39 -0.31
CA VAL A 65 11.26 -7.28 -1.04
C VAL A 65 12.33 -8.14 -0.37
N GLN A 66 12.49 -8.05 0.96
CA GLN A 66 13.49 -8.86 1.68
C GLN A 66 13.16 -10.35 1.63
N LEU A 67 11.87 -10.69 1.77
CA LEU A 67 11.39 -12.07 1.67
C LEU A 67 11.72 -12.69 0.30
N ARG A 68 11.41 -11.97 -0.79
CA ARG A 68 11.73 -12.41 -2.18
C ARG A 68 13.23 -12.44 -2.46
N SER A 69 14.02 -11.73 -1.67
CA SER A 69 15.47 -11.72 -1.77
C SER A 69 16.15 -12.88 -1.03
N GLY A 70 15.39 -13.68 -0.29
CA GLY A 70 15.92 -14.74 0.57
C GLY A 70 16.49 -14.24 1.90
N SER A 71 16.38 -12.95 2.20
CA SER A 71 16.94 -12.34 3.41
C SER A 71 15.96 -12.48 4.59
N LEU A 72 15.73 -13.71 5.05
CA LEU A 72 14.75 -14.04 6.09
C LEU A 72 15.08 -13.40 7.45
N GLU A 73 16.36 -13.30 7.80
CA GLU A 73 16.83 -12.64 9.03
C GLU A 73 16.48 -11.14 9.05
N GLU A 74 16.62 -10.48 7.90
CA GLU A 74 16.25 -9.07 7.76
C GLU A 74 14.72 -8.88 7.87
N VAL A 75 13.92 -9.84 7.38
CA VAL A 75 12.47 -9.84 7.57
C VAL A 75 12.13 -9.89 9.06
N ILE A 76 12.74 -10.81 9.81
CA ILE A 76 12.55 -10.91 11.26
C ILE A 76 12.94 -9.60 11.94
N LYS A 77 14.11 -9.05 11.63
CA LYS A 77 14.60 -7.79 12.20
C LYS A 77 13.64 -6.63 11.96
N ILE A 78 13.08 -6.52 10.76
CA ILE A 78 12.07 -5.50 10.41
C ILE A 78 10.83 -5.65 11.30
N LEU A 79 10.33 -6.88 11.47
CA LEU A 79 9.13 -7.14 12.27
C LEU A 79 9.40 -6.93 13.77
N GLU A 80 10.56 -7.36 14.28
CA GLU A 80 10.98 -7.12 15.67
C GLU A 80 11.08 -5.63 15.99
N THR A 81 11.74 -4.86 15.13
CA THR A 81 11.86 -3.41 15.30
C THR A 81 10.47 -2.76 15.39
N ALA A 82 9.51 -3.25 14.60
CA ALA A 82 8.15 -2.72 14.66
C ALA A 82 7.40 -3.10 15.95
N VAL A 83 7.80 -4.16 16.64
CA VAL A 83 7.26 -4.54 17.96
C VAL A 83 7.93 -3.74 19.08
N GLU A 84 9.26 -3.61 19.02
CA GLU A 84 10.09 -2.99 20.08
C GLU A 84 9.90 -1.49 20.21
N VAL A 85 9.54 -0.79 19.13
CA VAL A 85 9.30 0.65 19.17
C VAL A 85 8.03 0.92 19.98
N ASP A 86 8.20 1.23 21.26
CA ASP A 86 7.15 1.76 22.14
C ASP A 86 6.70 3.11 21.57
N THR A 87 5.66 3.05 20.75
CA THR A 87 5.23 4.19 19.96
C THR A 87 4.26 4.96 20.85
N PRO A 88 4.53 6.25 21.14
CA PRO A 88 3.63 7.07 21.95
C PRO A 88 2.20 7.00 21.41
N PRO A 89 1.16 7.11 22.25
CA PRO A 89 -0.23 6.90 21.86
C PRO A 89 -0.71 7.82 20.73
N PHE A 90 -0.02 8.95 20.51
CA PHE A 90 -0.35 9.94 19.48
C PHE A 90 0.35 9.70 18.13
N VAL A 91 1.30 8.77 18.05
CA VAL A 91 2.04 8.45 16.83
C VAL A 91 1.43 7.22 16.18
N LYS A 92 1.26 7.27 14.85
CA LYS A 92 0.75 6.13 14.09
C LYS A 92 1.74 4.98 14.17
N LYS A 93 1.29 3.85 14.71
CA LYS A 93 2.04 2.60 14.72
C LYS A 93 2.17 2.04 13.31
N ILE A 94 3.28 1.37 13.02
CA ILE A 94 3.43 0.62 11.78
C ILE A 94 2.51 -0.60 11.84
N GLU A 95 1.62 -0.71 10.84
CA GLU A 95 0.71 -1.82 10.67
C GLU A 95 1.19 -2.75 9.55
N PHE A 96 1.07 -4.06 9.77
CA PHE A 96 1.34 -5.07 8.75
C PHE A 96 0.04 -5.70 8.26
N SER A 97 -0.05 -5.91 6.95
CA SER A 97 -1.15 -6.63 6.33
C SER A 97 -1.08 -8.10 6.74
N GLU A 98 -2.21 -8.67 7.15
CA GLU A 98 -2.29 -10.10 7.43
C GLU A 98 -1.85 -10.94 6.22
N GLN A 99 -2.20 -10.54 5.00
CA GLN A 99 -1.76 -11.20 3.77
C GLN A 99 -0.23 -11.26 3.65
N VAL A 100 0.46 -10.19 4.01
CA VAL A 100 1.93 -10.13 3.97
C VAL A 100 2.51 -11.06 5.02
N LEU A 101 1.98 -11.04 6.25
CA LEU A 101 2.42 -11.92 7.33
C LEU A 101 2.17 -13.39 7.03
N ALA A 102 1.05 -13.74 6.38
CA ALA A 102 0.77 -15.09 5.92
C ALA A 102 1.82 -15.56 4.89
N THR A 103 2.18 -14.69 3.95
CA THR A 103 3.23 -14.99 2.96
C THR A 103 4.60 -15.20 3.61
N VAL A 104 4.91 -14.41 4.66
CA VAL A 104 6.16 -14.58 5.43
C VAL A 104 6.16 -15.92 6.16
N ARG A 105 5.04 -16.28 6.81
CA ARG A 105 4.89 -17.54 7.53
C ARG A 105 5.12 -18.73 6.62
N GLU A 106 4.41 -18.79 5.50
CA GLU A 106 4.57 -19.87 4.50
C GLU A 106 6.03 -20.05 4.09
N LYS A 107 6.74 -18.94 3.84
CA LYS A 107 8.15 -19.02 3.40
C LYS A 107 9.14 -19.37 4.52
N MET A 108 8.77 -19.14 5.78
CA MET A 108 9.61 -19.45 6.94
C MET A 108 9.37 -20.84 7.53
N GLU A 109 8.35 -21.57 7.08
CA GLU A 109 8.08 -22.95 7.53
C GLU A 109 9.26 -23.90 7.31
N GLU A 110 10.07 -23.64 6.28
CA GLU A 110 11.28 -24.41 5.97
C GLU A 110 12.39 -24.25 7.04
N ASN A 111 12.32 -23.22 7.91
CA ASN A 111 13.34 -22.90 8.91
C ASN A 111 12.73 -22.92 10.33
N PRO A 112 12.92 -23.99 11.12
CA PRO A 112 12.24 -24.15 12.41
C PRO A 112 12.57 -23.03 13.41
N ASP A 113 13.83 -22.61 13.50
CA ASP A 113 14.26 -21.56 14.44
C ASP A 113 13.62 -20.20 14.13
N LEU A 114 13.58 -19.84 12.85
CA LEU A 114 12.95 -18.58 12.40
C LEU A 114 11.43 -18.64 12.52
N SER A 115 10.83 -19.82 12.32
CA SER A 115 9.39 -20.03 12.45
C SER A 115 8.90 -19.83 13.89
N VAL A 116 9.62 -20.38 14.88
CA VAL A 116 9.32 -20.16 16.31
C VAL A 116 9.40 -18.67 16.64
N LYS A 117 10.49 -18.02 16.22
CA LYS A 117 10.71 -16.60 16.45
C LYS A 117 9.62 -15.72 15.80
N LEU A 118 9.19 -16.07 14.58
CA LEU A 118 8.10 -15.40 13.89
C LEU A 118 6.77 -15.55 14.65
N GLY A 119 6.50 -16.72 15.23
CA GLY A 119 5.30 -16.97 16.04
C GLY A 119 5.19 -16.03 17.25
N ASP A 120 6.29 -15.84 17.97
CA ASP A 120 6.36 -14.91 19.09
C ASP A 120 6.12 -13.46 18.64
N ILE A 121 6.75 -13.06 17.54
CA ILE A 121 6.59 -11.71 16.95
C ILE A 121 5.15 -11.49 16.50
N TYR A 122 4.54 -12.47 15.82
CA TYR A 122 3.16 -12.37 15.36
C TYR A 122 2.20 -12.16 16.52
N THR A 123 2.39 -12.90 17.62
CA THR A 123 1.57 -12.75 18.84
C THR A 123 1.72 -11.35 19.45
N LYS A 124 2.93 -10.79 19.47
CA LYS A 124 3.18 -9.41 19.93
C LYS A 124 2.57 -8.36 18.99
N LEU A 125 2.65 -8.55 17.68
CA LEU A 125 2.01 -7.67 16.70
C LEU A 125 0.48 -7.70 16.83
N GLN A 126 -0.10 -8.88 17.08
CA GLN A 126 -1.54 -9.04 17.27
C GLN A 126 -2.02 -8.35 18.56
N THR A 127 -1.37 -8.62 19.69
CA THR A 127 -1.73 -8.02 21.00
C THR A 127 -1.55 -6.50 21.01
N SER A 128 -0.59 -5.97 20.25
CA SER A 128 -0.37 -4.52 20.10
C SER A 128 -1.28 -3.85 19.06
N GLY A 129 -2.16 -4.60 18.38
CA GLY A 129 -3.09 -4.08 17.38
C GLY A 129 -2.40 -3.60 16.09
N ARG A 130 -1.23 -4.16 15.75
CA ARG A 130 -0.42 -3.78 14.57
C ARG A 130 -0.70 -4.64 13.34
N ILE A 131 -1.75 -5.44 13.35
CA ILE A 131 -2.16 -6.25 12.20
C ILE A 131 -3.43 -5.63 11.60
N THR A 132 -3.42 -5.46 10.28
CA THR A 132 -4.56 -4.92 9.52
C THR A 132 -5.07 -5.91 8.49
N MET A 133 -6.38 -5.90 8.31
CA MET A 133 -7.10 -6.67 7.28
C MET A 133 -7.00 -6.04 5.89
N CYS A 134 -6.46 -4.81 5.78
CA CYS A 134 -6.24 -4.18 4.49
C CYS A 134 -5.22 -4.99 3.69
N THR A 135 -5.55 -5.35 2.46
CA THR A 135 -4.60 -6.02 1.56
C THR A 135 -3.53 -5.03 1.10
N LEU A 136 -2.41 -5.55 0.58
CA LEU A 136 -1.38 -4.69 -0.01
C LEU A 136 -1.93 -3.88 -1.19
N GLU A 137 -2.83 -4.49 -1.96
CA GLU A 137 -3.50 -3.85 -3.09
C GLU A 137 -4.41 -2.71 -2.62
N ASP A 138 -5.22 -2.93 -1.58
CA ASP A 138 -6.04 -1.87 -0.98
C ASP A 138 -5.17 -0.72 -0.48
N MET A 139 -4.04 -1.02 0.16
CA MET A 139 -3.09 0.00 0.61
C MET A 139 -2.48 0.77 -0.56
N LEU A 140 -2.28 0.16 -1.72
CA LEU A 140 -1.78 0.78 -2.96
C LEU A 140 -2.85 1.59 -3.71
N PHE A 141 -4.14 1.30 -3.53
CA PHE A 141 -5.22 2.08 -4.15
C PHE A 141 -5.94 3.04 -3.20
N GLN A 142 -5.65 2.98 -1.90
CA GLN A 142 -6.21 3.92 -0.92
C GLN A 142 -5.86 5.37 -1.26
N ILE A 143 -6.87 6.14 -1.65
CA ILE A 143 -6.75 7.58 -1.81
C ILE A 143 -6.64 8.18 -0.40
N PRO A 144 -5.64 9.04 -0.12
CA PRO A 144 -5.58 9.74 1.16
C PRO A 144 -6.92 10.46 1.34
N SER A 145 -7.61 10.19 2.43
CA SER A 145 -8.83 10.90 2.80
C SER A 145 -8.46 12.38 2.93
N SER A 146 -8.63 13.17 1.88
CA SER A 146 -8.79 14.61 2.02
C SER A 146 -9.94 14.79 3.02
N LYS A 147 -9.76 15.68 3.98
CA LYS A 147 -10.71 15.95 5.07
C LYS A 147 -12.14 15.84 4.52
N LYS A 148 -12.90 14.88 5.05
CA LYS A 148 -14.25 14.47 4.66
C LYS A 148 -15.03 15.60 3.97
N THR A 149 -15.03 15.60 2.63
CA THR A 149 -16.25 15.94 1.92
C THR A 149 -16.76 14.58 1.45
N PRO A 150 -17.78 13.99 2.10
CA PRO A 150 -18.35 12.76 1.57
C PRO A 150 -18.85 13.10 0.17
N ALA A 151 -18.26 12.45 -0.84
CA ALA A 151 -18.70 12.54 -2.22
C ALA A 151 -20.09 11.90 -2.33
N LYS A 152 -21.11 12.58 -1.81
CA LYS A 152 -22.53 12.25 -2.04
C LYS A 152 -22.99 12.66 -3.45
N LEU A 153 -22.09 13.19 -4.28
CA LEU A 153 -22.45 13.84 -5.54
C LEU A 153 -22.54 12.91 -6.76
N LEU A 154 -22.15 11.63 -6.67
CA LEU A 154 -22.14 10.74 -7.85
C LEU A 154 -23.17 9.60 -7.80
N TYR A 155 -24.00 9.53 -6.75
CA TYR A 155 -25.07 8.53 -6.64
C TYR A 155 -26.43 9.12 -6.23
N GLN A 156 -26.68 10.41 -6.50
CA GLN A 156 -28.04 10.94 -6.48
C GLN A 156 -28.68 10.70 -7.85
N LYS A 157 -29.12 9.45 -8.03
CA LYS A 157 -30.28 9.00 -8.81
C LYS A 157 -30.83 10.00 -9.83
N GLN A 158 -30.81 9.59 -11.10
CA GLN A 158 -31.77 9.97 -12.15
C GLN A 158 -33.22 9.63 -11.73
N LEU A 159 -33.76 10.28 -10.70
CA LEU A 159 -35.16 10.18 -10.28
C LEU A 159 -35.61 11.58 -9.87
N GLY A 160 -36.04 12.38 -10.85
CA GLY A 160 -36.54 13.73 -10.57
C GLY A 160 -36.73 14.64 -11.78
N TYR A 161 -37.07 14.11 -12.96
CA TYR A 161 -37.68 14.92 -14.03
C TYR A 161 -39.08 14.39 -14.31
N GLN A 162 -39.95 14.47 -13.30
CA GLN A 162 -41.39 14.48 -13.51
C GLN A 162 -41.90 15.92 -13.34
N ALA A 163 -42.75 16.31 -14.29
CA ALA A 163 -43.50 17.56 -14.42
C ALA A 163 -42.71 18.82 -14.84
N ALA A 164 -42.39 18.88 -16.14
CA ALA A 164 -42.36 20.17 -16.85
C ALA A 164 -43.76 20.81 -16.71
N LYS A 165 -43.86 21.90 -15.96
CA LYS A 165 -45.07 22.73 -15.95
C LYS A 165 -45.16 23.47 -17.29
N PRO A 166 -46.28 23.40 -18.02
CA PRO A 166 -46.47 24.22 -19.21
C PRO A 166 -46.63 25.69 -18.79
N LEU A 167 -45.88 26.57 -19.44
CA LEU A 167 -46.02 28.03 -19.31
C LEU A 167 -47.39 28.43 -19.86
N GLN A 168 -48.35 28.70 -18.98
CA GLN A 168 -49.58 29.40 -19.34
C GLN A 168 -49.28 30.90 -19.37
N SER A 169 -48.96 31.42 -20.56
CA SER A 169 -48.95 32.87 -20.81
C SER A 169 -50.40 33.32 -21.05
N ASN A 170 -50.95 34.06 -20.08
CA ASN A 170 -52.19 34.80 -20.29
C ASN A 170 -51.91 36.01 -21.18
N LEU A 171 -52.65 36.10 -22.28
CA LEU A 171 -52.90 37.33 -23.04
C LEU A 171 -53.51 38.38 -22.10
N LEU A 172 -53.04 39.64 -22.20
CA LEU A 172 -53.80 40.91 -22.13
C LEU A 172 -52.86 42.10 -21.88
N LEU A 173 -52.51 42.81 -22.95
CA LEU A 173 -52.83 44.23 -23.18
C LEU A 173 -52.50 44.59 -24.63
#